data_AF-L7UCI6-F1
#
_entry.id   AF-L7UCI6-F1
#
_cell.length_a   1.000
_cell.length_b   1.000
_cell.length_c   1.000
_cell.angle_alpha   90.00
_cell.angle_beta   90.00
_cell.angle_gamma   90.00
#
_symmetry.space_group_name_H-M   'P 1'
#
loop_
_entity.id
_entity.type
_entity.pdbx_description
1 polymer ?
#
loop_
_entity_poly.entity_id
_entity_poly.type
_entity_poly.pdbx_seq_one_letter_code
_entity_poly.pdbx_strand_id
1 'polypeptide(L)'
;MTGSKRWISLGLVASGLFAGCAGNKASQPSPSAPGDSTPSLSKAIRPEPQQGEHVTPQDVNGDGKPDVWTYTLADRGPNGEERLRKVRQELDLNWDGRADLARYFDETGALMREVMDLDFDGKVDATYLYEKGANTRRERDFDGDGRADSIAYYERGALVRKESDTNSDGRVDYWEYWEGGQVDRIGEDLDGDGSVDKWTRNPNNAARD
;
A
#
# COMPACT_ATOMS: atom_id res chain seq x y z
N MET A 1 7.11 -28.06 -56.53
CA MET A 1 8.06 -27.50 -55.55
C MET A 1 7.83 -28.29 -54.25
N THR A 2 8.47 -29.44 -54.10
CA THR A 2 9.75 -29.68 -53.38
C THR A 2 9.65 -29.54 -51.85
N GLY A 3 9.74 -30.71 -51.18
CA GLY A 3 10.23 -30.90 -49.79
C GLY A 3 9.19 -30.70 -48.67
N SER A 4 9.24 -31.40 -47.53
CA SER A 4 10.25 -32.33 -47.00
C SER A 4 9.70 -33.16 -45.82
N LYS A 5 10.06 -34.44 -45.84
CA LYS A 5 10.40 -35.42 -44.77
C LYS A 5 9.77 -35.36 -43.36
N ARG A 6 9.14 -36.52 -43.03
CA ARG A 6 9.02 -37.29 -41.76
C ARG A 6 10.24 -37.15 -40.81
N TRP A 7 10.23 -37.44 -39.50
CA TRP A 7 9.98 -38.74 -38.83
C TRP A 7 9.80 -38.59 -37.29
N ILE A 8 9.15 -39.61 -36.73
CA ILE A 8 8.81 -39.95 -35.34
C ILE A 8 10.03 -40.52 -34.57
N SER A 9 10.17 -40.22 -33.27
CA SER A 9 10.64 -41.10 -32.16
C SER A 9 10.68 -40.28 -30.85
N LEU A 10 10.61 -40.79 -29.61
CA LEU A 10 10.37 -42.09 -28.99
C LEU A 10 10.17 -41.79 -27.48
N GLY A 11 9.19 -42.40 -26.82
CA GLY A 11 9.06 -42.32 -25.36
C GLY A 11 10.01 -43.27 -24.63
N LEU A 12 10.36 -42.95 -23.37
CA LEU A 12 10.86 -43.92 -22.41
C LEU A 12 10.63 -43.42 -20.97
N VAL A 13 9.95 -44.26 -20.19
CA VAL A 13 9.79 -44.21 -18.73
C VAL A 13 10.73 -45.25 -18.14
N ALA A 14 11.43 -44.95 -17.03
CA ALA A 14 11.71 -45.92 -15.96
C ALA A 14 12.34 -45.26 -14.72
N SER A 15 11.89 -45.72 -13.57
CA SER A 15 12.15 -45.30 -12.18
C SER A 15 13.49 -45.80 -11.58
N GLY A 16 13.91 -45.22 -10.45
CA GLY A 16 14.87 -45.86 -9.53
C GLY A 16 15.37 -44.98 -8.37
N LEU A 17 15.08 -45.39 -7.12
CA LEU A 17 15.55 -44.85 -5.83
C LEU A 17 17.00 -45.29 -5.51
N PHE A 18 17.79 -44.46 -4.79
CA PHE A 18 18.45 -44.78 -3.50
C PHE A 18 19.38 -43.64 -3.00
N ALA A 19 19.60 -43.64 -1.69
CA ALA A 19 20.14 -42.61 -0.81
C ALA A 19 21.67 -42.41 -0.81
N GLY A 20 22.15 -41.30 -0.22
CA GLY A 20 23.53 -41.20 0.30
C GLY A 20 24.07 -39.77 0.43
N CYS A 21 24.37 -39.35 1.67
CA CYS A 21 24.68 -37.98 2.09
C CYS A 21 26.12 -37.52 1.82
N ALA A 22 26.32 -36.21 1.59
CA ALA A 22 27.55 -35.50 1.97
C ALA A 22 27.21 -34.03 2.26
N GLY A 23 27.48 -33.60 3.50
CA GLY A 23 26.97 -32.37 4.07
C GLY A 23 27.67 -31.11 3.59
N ASN A 24 26.92 -30.00 3.68
CA ASN A 24 27.48 -28.68 3.92
C ASN A 24 26.64 -28.00 4.99
N LYS A 25 27.31 -27.39 5.96
CA LYS A 25 26.73 -26.69 7.11
C LYS A 25 25.67 -25.70 6.64
N ALA A 26 24.42 -25.95 7.00
CA ALA A 26 23.37 -24.95 6.96
C ALA A 26 23.67 -23.93 8.08
N SER A 27 24.06 -22.72 7.69
CA SER A 27 23.99 -21.56 8.55
C SER A 27 22.51 -21.34 8.87
N GLN A 28 22.14 -21.48 10.14
CA GLN A 28 20.79 -21.13 10.57
C GLN A 28 20.56 -19.64 10.36
N PRO A 29 19.43 -19.21 9.78
CA PRO A 29 19.03 -17.81 9.87
C PRO A 29 18.73 -17.49 11.34
N SER A 30 19.39 -16.45 11.86
CA SER A 30 19.08 -15.90 13.17
C SER A 30 17.65 -15.35 13.18
N PRO A 31 16.97 -15.29 14.34
CA PRO A 31 15.58 -14.87 14.39
C PRO A 31 15.49 -13.37 14.07
N SER A 32 14.86 -13.05 12.94
CA SER A 32 14.45 -11.69 12.61
C SER A 32 13.45 -11.17 13.66
N ALA A 33 13.66 -9.94 14.10
CA ALA A 33 12.80 -9.23 15.03
C ALA A 33 11.36 -9.11 14.46
N PRO A 34 10.32 -9.14 15.31
CA PRO A 34 8.95 -8.92 14.86
C PRO A 34 8.73 -7.42 14.65
N GLY A 35 8.68 -6.99 13.39
CA GLY A 35 8.40 -5.61 13.01
C GLY A 35 7.76 -5.56 11.64
N ASP A 36 6.45 -5.38 11.65
CA ASP A 36 5.57 -4.93 10.57
C ASP A 36 5.78 -5.56 9.17
N SER A 37 5.02 -6.64 8.95
CA SER A 37 4.50 -6.93 7.62
C SER A 37 3.62 -5.77 7.17
N THR A 38 4.20 -4.76 6.54
CA THR A 38 3.45 -3.81 5.71
C THR A 38 2.69 -4.63 4.66
N PRO A 39 1.35 -4.61 4.67
CA PRO A 39 0.61 -5.31 3.63
C PRO A 39 0.97 -4.69 2.29
N SER A 40 1.41 -5.51 1.34
CA SER A 40 1.59 -5.12 -0.06
C SER A 40 0.38 -4.29 -0.53
N LEU A 41 0.65 -3.12 -1.11
CA LEU A 41 -0.36 -2.17 -1.59
C LEU A 41 -1.07 -2.65 -2.86
N SER A 42 -0.88 -3.90 -3.29
CA SER A 42 -1.55 -4.53 -4.43
C SER A 42 -3.07 -4.71 -4.27
N LYS A 43 -3.72 -4.04 -3.30
CA LYS A 43 -5.17 -4.02 -3.20
C LYS A 43 -5.71 -3.22 -4.36
N ALA A 44 -6.44 -3.89 -5.26
CA ALA A 44 -7.31 -3.24 -6.23
C ALA A 44 -8.12 -2.13 -5.53
N ILE A 45 -8.18 -0.95 -6.14
CA ILE A 45 -8.92 0.21 -5.60
C ILE A 45 -10.40 -0.14 -5.43
N ARG A 46 -10.90 -1.04 -6.28
CA ARG A 46 -12.24 -1.61 -6.21
C ARG A 46 -12.22 -3.09 -5.79
N PRO A 47 -12.12 -3.39 -4.48
CA PRO A 47 -12.31 -4.77 -4.02
C PRO A 47 -13.76 -5.20 -4.21
N GLU A 48 -14.02 -6.50 -4.31
CA GLU A 48 -15.40 -7.00 -4.38
C GLU A 48 -16.23 -6.54 -3.16
N PRO A 49 -17.56 -6.33 -3.32
CA PRO A 49 -18.44 -6.08 -2.19
C PRO A 49 -18.37 -7.24 -1.18
N GLN A 50 -18.34 -6.90 0.11
CA GLN A 50 -18.34 -7.88 1.20
C GLN A 50 -19.78 -8.33 1.53
N GLN A 51 -19.90 -9.45 2.24
CA GLN A 51 -21.21 -9.99 2.62
C GLN A 51 -21.99 -8.96 3.47
N GLY A 52 -23.22 -8.65 3.03
CA GLY A 52 -24.11 -7.71 3.72
C GLY A 52 -23.99 -6.26 3.26
N GLU A 53 -23.01 -5.92 2.42
CA GLU A 53 -22.89 -4.57 1.84
C GLU A 53 -24.00 -4.34 0.80
N HIS A 54 -24.77 -3.27 1.01
CA HIS A 54 -25.65 -2.70 0.00
C HIS A 54 -24.87 -1.63 -0.79
N VAL A 55 -24.86 -1.77 -2.12
CA VAL A 55 -24.12 -0.87 -3.02
C VAL A 55 -25.10 0.06 -3.74
N THR A 56 -24.86 1.37 -3.65
CA THR A 56 -25.63 2.39 -4.36
C THR A 56 -24.75 3.06 -5.41
N PRO A 57 -24.89 2.69 -6.70
CA PRO A 57 -24.21 3.36 -7.82
C PRO A 57 -24.88 4.70 -8.14
N GLN A 58 -24.08 5.68 -8.56
CA GLN A 58 -24.51 7.00 -9.01
C GLN A 58 -23.72 7.40 -10.25
N ASP A 59 -24.43 7.73 -11.32
CA ASP A 59 -23.91 8.36 -12.53
C ASP A 59 -24.01 9.88 -12.31
N VAL A 60 -22.88 10.54 -12.05
CA VAL A 60 -22.84 11.98 -11.73
C VAL A 60 -22.56 12.85 -12.95
N ASN A 61 -21.97 12.28 -14.00
CA ASN A 61 -21.66 12.99 -15.25
C ASN A 61 -22.76 12.81 -16.34
N GLY A 62 -23.67 11.86 -16.17
CA GLY A 62 -24.80 11.57 -17.06
C GLY A 62 -24.46 10.74 -18.29
N ASP A 63 -23.35 9.99 -18.31
CA ASP A 63 -22.90 9.20 -19.46
C ASP A 63 -23.54 7.78 -19.53
N GLY A 64 -24.33 7.42 -18.53
CA GLY A 64 -24.98 6.11 -18.40
C GLY A 64 -24.12 5.07 -17.68
N LYS A 65 -22.92 5.40 -17.23
CA LYS A 65 -22.07 4.58 -16.36
C LYS A 65 -22.03 5.22 -14.97
N PRO A 66 -22.05 4.44 -13.89
CA PRO A 66 -21.85 5.01 -12.57
C PRO A 66 -20.42 5.51 -12.40
N ASP A 67 -20.26 6.65 -11.72
CA ASP A 67 -18.97 7.22 -11.34
C ASP A 67 -18.71 7.09 -9.83
N VAL A 68 -19.78 6.95 -9.03
CA VAL A 68 -19.68 6.86 -7.57
C VAL A 68 -20.42 5.62 -7.09
N TRP A 69 -19.75 4.80 -6.28
CA TRP A 69 -20.37 3.67 -5.59
C TRP A 69 -20.28 3.88 -4.08
N THR A 70 -21.44 3.93 -3.42
CA THR A 70 -21.51 4.00 -1.97
C THR A 70 -21.91 2.66 -1.39
N TYR A 71 -21.08 2.14 -0.49
CA TYR A 71 -21.29 0.86 0.19
C TYR A 71 -21.75 1.11 1.61
N THR A 72 -22.87 0.49 1.98
CA THR A 72 -23.46 0.62 3.31
C THR A 72 -23.72 -0.74 3.93
N LEU A 73 -23.51 -0.85 5.24
CA LEU A 73 -23.96 -1.98 6.05
C LEU A 73 -25.18 -1.59 6.89
N ALA A 74 -26.06 -2.56 7.14
CA ALA A 74 -27.09 -2.42 8.15
C ALA A 74 -26.45 -2.22 9.53
N ASP A 75 -26.92 -1.22 10.25
CA ASP A 75 -26.44 -0.82 11.56
C ASP A 75 -27.63 -0.48 12.46
N ARG A 76 -27.42 -0.42 13.76
CA ARG A 76 -28.43 0.01 14.74
C ARG A 76 -27.99 1.30 15.41
N GLY A 77 -28.86 2.30 15.36
CA GLY A 77 -28.66 3.55 16.07
C GLY A 77 -28.69 3.37 17.59
N PRO A 78 -28.33 4.42 18.34
CA PRO A 78 -28.31 4.38 19.81
C PRO A 78 -29.65 4.01 20.46
N ASN A 79 -30.78 4.22 19.77
CA ASN A 79 -32.12 3.89 20.25
C ASN A 79 -32.70 2.63 19.57
N GLY A 80 -31.87 1.84 18.88
CA GLY A 80 -32.25 0.59 18.24
C GLY A 80 -32.92 0.73 16.87
N GLU A 81 -33.03 1.95 16.34
CA GLU A 81 -33.52 2.19 14.99
C GLU A 81 -32.54 1.64 13.94
N GLU A 82 -33.08 1.04 12.88
CA GLU A 82 -32.27 0.57 11.77
C GLU A 82 -31.69 1.76 11.00
N ARG A 83 -30.39 1.68 10.71
CA ARG A 83 -29.65 2.68 9.95
C ARG A 83 -28.79 1.96 8.92
N LEU A 84 -28.44 2.68 7.86
CA LEU A 84 -27.40 2.26 6.93
C LEU A 84 -26.15 3.07 7.23
N ARG A 85 -25.09 2.39 7.69
CA ARG A 85 -23.80 3.02 7.93
C ARG A 85 -22.95 2.90 6.68
N LYS A 86 -22.44 4.03 6.19
CA LYS A 86 -21.45 4.06 5.11
C LYS A 86 -20.16 3.43 5.58
N VAL A 87 -19.67 2.43 4.84
CA VAL A 87 -18.41 1.72 5.17
C VAL A 87 -17.35 1.93 4.10
N ARG A 88 -17.76 2.17 2.85
CA ARG A 88 -16.86 2.40 1.73
C ARG A 88 -17.50 3.34 0.71
N GLN A 89 -16.67 4.12 0.02
CA GLN A 89 -17.06 4.88 -1.16
C GLN A 89 -15.97 4.79 -2.21
N GLU A 90 -16.36 4.50 -3.43
CA GLU A 90 -15.48 4.46 -4.59
C GLU A 90 -15.88 5.56 -5.57
N LEU A 91 -14.89 6.22 -6.16
CA LEU A 91 -15.08 7.32 -7.10
C LEU A 91 -14.20 7.08 -8.33
N ASP A 92 -14.82 7.11 -9.50
CA ASP A 92 -14.20 7.33 -10.81
C ASP A 92 -14.10 8.85 -11.02
N LEU A 93 -12.87 9.36 -11.00
CA LEU A 93 -12.56 10.78 -11.05
C LEU A 93 -12.28 11.25 -12.48
N ASN A 94 -11.91 10.34 -13.38
CA ASN A 94 -11.59 10.64 -14.78
C ASN A 94 -12.64 10.14 -15.80
N TRP A 95 -13.67 9.44 -15.33
CA TRP A 95 -14.79 8.87 -16.08
C TRP A 95 -14.40 7.76 -17.08
N ASP A 96 -13.38 6.98 -16.76
CA ASP A 96 -12.94 5.84 -17.60
C ASP A 96 -13.71 4.54 -17.31
N GLY A 97 -14.55 4.53 -16.28
CA GLY A 97 -15.34 3.40 -15.78
C GLY A 97 -14.67 2.61 -14.65
N ARG A 98 -13.51 3.06 -14.16
CA ARG A 98 -12.73 2.45 -13.09
C ARG A 98 -12.68 3.42 -11.91
N ALA A 99 -12.63 2.88 -10.69
CA ALA A 99 -12.52 3.73 -9.51
C ALA A 99 -11.07 4.14 -9.31
N ASP A 100 -10.84 5.44 -9.12
CA ASP A 100 -9.55 6.05 -8.87
C ASP A 100 -9.33 6.32 -7.38
N LEU A 101 -10.41 6.50 -6.62
CA LEU A 101 -10.36 6.75 -5.19
C LEU A 101 -11.30 5.81 -4.44
N ALA A 102 -10.77 5.09 -3.45
CA ALA A 102 -11.55 4.35 -2.47
C ALA A 102 -11.36 4.91 -1.06
N ARG A 103 -12.46 5.32 -0.44
CA ARG A 103 -12.55 5.78 0.94
C ARG A 103 -13.17 4.73 1.83
N TYR A 104 -12.59 4.50 3.00
CA TYR A 104 -13.08 3.57 4.01
C TYR A 104 -13.42 4.33 5.30
N PHE A 105 -14.52 3.94 5.94
CA PHE A 105 -15.06 4.60 7.12
C PHE A 105 -15.13 3.62 8.28
N ASP A 106 -14.82 4.10 9.49
CA ASP A 106 -14.92 3.33 10.71
C ASP A 106 -16.37 3.21 11.23
N GLU A 107 -16.53 2.60 12.39
CA GLU A 107 -17.85 2.35 12.96
C GLU A 107 -18.62 3.60 13.37
N THR A 108 -17.90 4.71 13.59
CA THR A 108 -18.47 6.01 13.90
C THR A 108 -18.81 6.81 12.64
N GLY A 109 -18.43 6.31 11.47
CA GLY A 109 -18.52 7.00 10.19
C GLY A 109 -17.36 7.97 9.92
N ALA A 110 -16.31 7.96 10.73
CA ALA A 110 -15.12 8.75 10.48
C ALA A 110 -14.26 8.09 9.40
N LEU A 111 -13.59 8.91 8.59
CA LEU A 111 -12.65 8.42 7.57
C LEU A 111 -11.49 7.70 8.28
N MET A 112 -11.19 6.47 7.86
CA MET A 112 -10.08 5.67 8.40
C MET A 112 -8.99 5.39 7.37
N ARG A 113 -9.34 5.37 6.08
CA ARG A 113 -8.37 5.09 5.00
C ARG A 113 -8.83 5.64 3.66
N GLU A 114 -7.88 6.11 2.86
CA GLU A 114 -8.06 6.40 1.44
C GLU A 114 -7.00 5.63 0.63
N VAL A 115 -7.39 5.11 -0.53
CA VAL A 115 -6.52 4.45 -1.50
C VAL A 115 -6.77 5.12 -2.85
N MET A 116 -5.71 5.56 -3.52
CA MET A 116 -5.80 6.42 -4.70
C MET A 116 -4.90 5.95 -5.84
N ASP A 117 -5.44 5.97 -7.05
CA ASP A 117 -4.76 6.08 -8.33
C ASP A 117 -4.74 7.58 -8.70
N LEU A 118 -3.57 8.19 -8.68
CA LEU A 118 -3.39 9.62 -8.87
C LEU A 118 -3.05 9.97 -10.31
N ASP A 119 -2.49 9.04 -11.08
CA ASP A 119 -2.14 9.22 -12.49
C ASP A 119 -3.07 8.49 -13.48
N PHE A 120 -4.02 7.70 -12.95
CA PHE A 120 -5.04 6.95 -13.66
C PHE A 120 -4.52 5.77 -14.49
N ASP A 121 -3.35 5.21 -14.13
CA ASP A 121 -2.79 4.03 -14.82
C ASP A 121 -3.41 2.71 -14.35
N GLY A 122 -4.21 2.76 -13.28
CA GLY A 122 -4.88 1.63 -12.66
C GLY A 122 -4.20 1.00 -11.47
N LYS A 123 -3.09 1.55 -11.01
CA LYS A 123 -2.37 1.13 -9.82
C LYS A 123 -2.62 2.09 -8.67
N VAL A 124 -2.15 1.70 -7.49
CA VAL A 124 -2.27 2.52 -6.29
C VAL A 124 -1.02 3.37 -6.16
N ASP A 125 -1.16 4.69 -6.27
CA ASP A 125 -0.07 5.66 -6.08
C ASP A 125 0.01 6.18 -4.64
N ALA A 126 -1.10 6.09 -3.90
CA ALA A 126 -1.17 6.62 -2.55
C ALA A 126 -2.15 5.88 -1.65
N THR A 127 -1.75 5.69 -0.39
CA THR A 127 -2.63 5.23 0.69
C THR A 127 -2.50 6.14 1.90
N TYR A 128 -3.61 6.73 2.34
CA TYR A 128 -3.67 7.58 3.53
C TYR A 128 -4.43 6.87 4.64
N LEU A 129 -3.89 6.93 5.85
CA LEU A 129 -4.47 6.33 7.04
C LEU A 129 -4.85 7.42 8.04
N TYR A 130 -5.97 7.19 8.70
CA TYR A 130 -6.58 8.14 9.62
C TYR A 130 -6.98 7.43 10.91
N GLU A 131 -6.77 8.08 12.04
CA GLU A 131 -7.28 7.66 13.34
C GLU A 131 -8.22 8.73 13.89
N LYS A 132 -9.46 8.35 14.20
CA LYS A 132 -10.50 9.27 14.68
C LYS A 132 -10.66 10.50 13.76
N GLY A 133 -10.52 10.30 12.46
CA GLY A 133 -10.61 11.34 11.43
C GLY A 133 -9.35 12.22 11.24
N ALA A 134 -8.30 12.04 12.04
CA ALA A 134 -7.03 12.74 11.87
C ALA A 134 -6.05 11.89 11.05
N ASN A 135 -5.39 12.48 10.06
CA ASN A 135 -4.38 11.78 9.25
C ASN A 135 -3.18 11.41 10.15
N THR A 136 -2.79 10.15 10.15
CA THR A 136 -1.67 9.62 10.93
C THR A 136 -0.53 9.12 10.06
N ARG A 137 -0.82 8.67 8.84
CA ARG A 137 0.18 8.14 7.91
C ARG A 137 -0.23 8.37 6.46
N ARG A 138 0.75 8.68 5.61
CA ARG A 138 0.59 8.74 4.15
C ARG A 138 1.69 7.95 3.49
N GLU A 139 1.31 7.07 2.59
CA GLU A 139 2.18 6.22 1.79
C GLU A 139 2.08 6.66 0.33
N ARG A 140 3.20 6.70 -0.38
CA ARG A 140 3.31 7.03 -1.80
C ARG A 140 4.17 5.99 -2.51
N ASP A 141 3.63 5.47 -3.60
CA ASP A 141 4.31 4.65 -4.60
C ASP A 141 4.45 5.56 -5.84
N PHE A 142 5.68 5.79 -6.28
CA PHE A 142 6.03 6.68 -7.39
C PHE A 142 6.42 5.91 -8.64
N ASP A 143 6.82 4.65 -8.52
CA ASP A 143 7.25 3.81 -9.65
C ASP A 143 6.20 2.74 -10.05
N GLY A 144 5.15 2.60 -9.24
CA GLY A 144 4.02 1.71 -9.47
C GLY A 144 4.40 0.23 -9.32
N ASP A 145 5.38 -0.10 -8.48
CA ASP A 145 5.78 -1.47 -8.17
C ASP A 145 4.90 -2.14 -7.10
N GLY A 146 4.02 -1.37 -6.45
CA GLY A 146 3.11 -1.80 -5.39
C GLY A 146 3.72 -1.70 -3.98
N ARG A 147 4.84 -1.00 -3.82
CA ARG A 147 5.50 -0.68 -2.54
C ARG A 147 5.60 0.83 -2.42
N ALA A 148 5.52 1.32 -1.19
CA ALA A 148 5.65 2.75 -0.96
C ALA A 148 7.13 3.16 -0.99
N ASP A 149 7.51 3.98 -1.97
CA ASP A 149 8.78 4.71 -1.97
C ASP A 149 8.86 5.75 -0.85
N SER A 150 7.72 6.28 -0.38
CA SER A 150 7.72 7.26 0.71
C SER A 150 6.60 7.06 1.72
N ILE A 151 6.95 7.16 3.00
CA ILE A 151 6.01 7.04 4.12
C ILE A 151 6.18 8.26 5.03
N ALA A 152 5.12 9.05 5.19
CA ALA A 152 5.07 10.20 6.08
C ALA A 152 4.17 9.92 7.29
N TYR A 153 4.63 10.27 8.49
CA TYR A 153 3.93 10.06 9.75
C TYR A 153 3.55 11.39 10.39
N TYR A 154 2.33 11.46 10.92
CA TYR A 154 1.74 12.67 11.46
C TYR A 154 1.30 12.47 12.91
N GLU A 155 1.59 13.45 13.75
CA GLU A 155 1.09 13.51 15.13
C GLU A 155 0.36 14.83 15.35
N ARG A 156 -0.88 14.76 15.84
CA ARG A 156 -1.73 15.95 16.09
C ARG A 156 -1.81 16.90 14.87
N GLY A 157 -1.79 16.33 13.66
CA GLY A 157 -1.85 17.06 12.39
C GLY A 157 -0.52 17.64 11.89
N ALA A 158 0.58 17.46 12.63
CA ALA A 158 1.92 17.90 12.20
C ALA A 158 2.73 16.71 11.66
N LEU A 159 3.47 16.92 10.58
CA LEU A 159 4.47 15.95 10.10
C LEU A 159 5.59 15.83 11.14
N VAL A 160 5.90 14.61 11.56
CA VAL A 160 6.96 14.33 12.55
C VAL A 160 8.09 13.48 12.00
N ARG A 161 7.79 12.62 11.01
CA ARG A 161 8.77 11.74 10.38
C ARG A 161 8.39 11.49 8.93
N LYS A 162 9.40 11.40 8.07
CA LYS A 162 9.25 10.88 6.71
C LYS A 162 10.36 9.87 6.44
N GLU A 163 10.00 8.79 5.77
CA GLU A 163 10.88 7.73 5.32
C GLU A 163 10.82 7.70 3.80
N SER A 164 11.94 7.45 3.15
CA SER A 164 12.01 7.32 1.71
C SER A 164 12.99 6.24 1.30
N ASP A 165 12.58 5.42 0.34
CA ASP A 165 13.45 4.64 -0.53
C ASP A 165 13.77 5.55 -1.71
N THR A 166 15.01 6.02 -1.83
CA THR A 166 15.38 6.98 -2.87
C THR A 166 15.97 6.32 -4.10
N ASN A 167 16.17 5.00 -4.06
CA ASN A 167 16.77 4.22 -5.14
C ASN A 167 15.85 3.10 -5.69
N SER A 168 14.65 2.94 -5.10
CA SER A 168 13.59 2.00 -5.47
C SER A 168 14.04 0.54 -5.44
N ASP A 169 14.83 0.15 -4.44
CA ASP A 169 15.21 -1.25 -4.18
C ASP A 169 14.27 -1.98 -3.19
N GLY A 170 13.28 -1.25 -2.66
CA GLY A 170 12.31 -1.69 -1.68
C GLY A 170 12.76 -1.53 -0.23
N ARG A 171 13.84 -0.78 0.04
CA ARG A 171 14.37 -0.50 1.39
C ARG A 171 14.47 1.00 1.60
N VAL A 172 14.08 1.45 2.79
CA VAL A 172 14.26 2.85 3.16
C VAL A 172 15.75 3.14 3.31
N ASP A 173 16.22 4.20 2.64
CA ASP A 173 17.60 4.69 2.71
C ASP A 173 17.70 6.14 3.21
N TYR A 174 16.55 6.81 3.39
CA TYR A 174 16.48 8.21 3.79
C TYR A 174 15.39 8.46 4.84
N TRP A 175 15.75 9.21 5.88
CA TRP A 175 14.84 9.59 6.97
C TRP A 175 14.88 11.08 7.20
N GLU A 176 13.72 11.70 7.38
CA GLU A 176 13.57 13.07 7.85
C GLU A 176 12.81 13.07 9.16
N TYR A 177 13.27 13.86 10.14
CA TYR A 177 12.55 14.12 11.39
C TYR A 177 12.24 15.60 11.46
N TRP A 178 11.01 15.91 11.84
CA TRP A 178 10.44 17.25 11.75
C TRP A 178 10.04 17.76 13.14
N GLU A 179 10.35 19.02 13.41
CA GLU A 179 9.96 19.71 14.64
C GLU A 179 9.54 21.15 14.32
N GLY A 180 8.39 21.59 14.83
CA GLY A 180 7.91 22.95 14.57
C GLY A 180 7.66 23.28 13.09
N GLY A 181 7.35 22.26 12.27
CA GLY A 181 7.07 22.43 10.84
C GLY A 181 8.31 22.58 9.96
N GLN A 182 9.50 22.25 10.47
CA GLN A 182 10.76 22.27 9.75
C GLN A 182 11.55 20.98 10.03
N VAL A 183 12.39 20.57 9.08
CA VAL A 183 13.30 19.43 9.28
C VAL A 183 14.27 19.76 10.43
N ASP A 184 14.27 18.93 11.48
CA ASP A 184 15.24 18.97 12.57
C ASP A 184 16.52 18.22 12.19
N ARG A 185 16.37 17.03 11.62
CA ARG A 185 17.49 16.19 11.21
C ARG A 185 17.10 15.25 10.08
N ILE A 186 18.11 14.86 9.33
CA ILE A 186 18.03 13.80 8.32
C ILE A 186 18.97 12.66 8.67
N GLY A 187 18.56 11.45 8.31
CA GLY A 187 19.35 10.22 8.35
C GLY A 187 19.52 9.68 6.94
N GLU A 188 20.71 9.20 6.61
CA GLU A 188 21.06 8.58 5.33
C GLU A 188 21.70 7.22 5.59
N ASP A 189 21.20 6.17 4.95
CA ASP A 189 21.86 4.86 4.79
C ASP A 189 22.68 4.92 3.50
N LEU A 190 23.99 4.76 3.62
CA LEU A 190 24.94 4.95 2.52
C LEU A 190 25.46 3.62 1.96
N ASP A 191 25.26 2.51 2.69
CA ASP A 191 25.73 1.19 2.29
C ASP A 191 24.61 0.18 2.00
N GLY A 192 23.35 0.55 2.26
CA GLY A 192 22.15 -0.21 1.94
C GLY A 192 21.88 -1.35 2.90
N ASP A 193 22.45 -1.33 4.12
CA ASP A 193 22.22 -2.37 5.13
C ASP A 193 20.88 -2.25 5.87
N GLY A 194 20.15 -1.14 5.66
CA GLY A 194 18.89 -0.79 6.31
C GLY A 194 19.05 0.03 7.60
N SER A 195 20.27 0.47 7.91
CA SER A 195 20.61 1.28 9.09
C SER A 195 21.15 2.64 8.67
N VAL A 196 20.91 3.65 9.50
CA VAL A 196 21.42 5.00 9.23
C VAL A 196 22.92 5.08 9.50
N ASP A 197 23.70 5.43 8.47
CA ASP A 197 25.13 5.69 8.56
C ASP A 197 25.44 7.13 8.98
N LYS A 198 24.64 8.09 8.48
CA LYS A 198 24.92 9.51 8.64
C LYS A 198 23.70 10.27 9.13
N TRP A 199 23.89 11.01 10.22
CA TRP A 199 22.94 11.99 10.72
C TRP A 199 23.41 13.41 10.43
N THR A 200 22.56 14.21 9.80
CA THR A 200 22.80 15.64 9.61
C THR A 200 21.69 16.43 10.31
N ARG A 201 22.06 17.29 11.27
CA ARG A 201 21.11 18.17 11.97
C ARG A 201 20.99 19.52 11.28
N ASN A 202 19.81 20.12 11.36
CA ASN A 202 19.57 21.48 10.91
C ASN A 202 20.29 22.47 11.85
N PRO A 203 21.25 23.28 11.35
CA PRO A 203 22.00 24.22 12.18
C PRO A 203 21.12 25.31 12.80
N ASN A 204 19.96 25.61 12.19
CA ASN A 204 19.03 26.62 12.71
C ASN A 204 18.18 26.12 13.89
N ASN A 205 18.09 24.80 14.10
CA ASN A 205 17.43 24.21 15.26
C ASN A 205 18.41 23.94 16.41
N ALA A 206 19.64 23.56 16.09
CA ALA A 206 20.69 23.30 17.09
C ALA A 206 21.07 24.52 17.95
N ALA A 207 20.69 25.73 17.53
CA ALA A 207 20.95 26.97 18.25
C ALA A 207 19.82 27.40 19.21
N ARG A 208 18.76 26.59 19.37
CA ARG A 208 17.58 26.91 20.20
C ARG A 208 17.57 26.24 21.58
N ASP A 209 18.55 25.39 21.87
CA ASP A 209 18.76 24.72 23.17
C ASP A 209 19.87 25.40 23.97
#